data_AF-A0A2T7KFS7-F1
#
_entry.id   AF-A0A2T7KFS7-F1
#
_cell.length_a   1.000
_cell.length_b   1.000
_cell.length_c   1.000
_cell.angle_alpha   90.00
_cell.angle_beta   90.00
_cell.angle_gamma   90.00
#
_symmetry.space_group_name_H-M   'P 1'
#
loop_
_entity.id
_entity.type
_entity.pdbx_description
1 polymer ?
#
loop_
_entity_poly.entity_id
_entity_poly.type
_entity_poly.pdbx_seq_one_letter_code
_entity_poly.pdbx_strand_id
1 'polypeptide(L)' 'MVDCMDSREGFTKGDRVTQVGEGPFTLPRDGVVQGWLTFEYEPTEWYCCVTFGGRYIGRYQAHEIEHVTQSK' A
#
# COMPACT_ATOMS: atom_id res chain seq x y z
N MET A 1 9.05 -7.30 23.33
CA MET A 1 9.23 -7.73 21.94
C MET A 1 7.85 -7.69 21.34
N VAL A 2 7.52 -6.63 20.62
CA VAL A 2 6.15 -6.47 20.10
C VAL A 2 6.12 -7.22 18.78
N ASP A 3 5.47 -8.38 18.79
CA ASP A 3 5.06 -9.06 17.57
C ASP A 3 3.99 -8.20 16.93
N CYS A 4 4.44 -7.32 16.03
CA CYS A 4 3.59 -6.45 15.27
C CYS A 4 3.01 -7.29 14.11
N MET A 5 1.76 -7.73 14.22
CA MET A 5 0.90 -8.06 13.06
C MET A 5 -0.55 -7.69 13.36
N ASP A 6 -1.19 -6.94 12.46
CA ASP A 6 -2.66 -7.07 12.27
C ASP A 6 -3.21 -6.55 10.92
N SER A 7 -2.37 -6.19 9.92
CA SER A 7 -2.88 -5.72 8.61
C SER A 7 -2.15 -6.26 7.37
N ARG A 8 -1.36 -7.34 7.49
CA ARG A 8 -0.73 -7.98 6.32
C ARG A 8 -1.72 -8.75 5.45
N GLU A 9 -2.90 -9.10 5.98
CA GLU A 9 -3.82 -10.00 5.28
C GLU A 9 -4.36 -9.34 4.01
N GLY A 10 -3.83 -9.77 2.87
CA GLY A 10 -4.22 -9.29 1.56
C GLY A 10 -3.05 -8.92 0.68
N PHE A 11 -2.04 -8.20 1.18
CA PHE A 11 -0.98 -7.62 0.34
C PHE A 11 0.45 -7.97 0.80
N THR A 12 1.24 -8.45 -0.14
CA THR A 12 2.64 -8.83 -0.03
C THR A 12 3.51 -7.90 -0.89
N LYS A 13 4.80 -7.76 -0.52
CA LYS A 13 5.78 -7.05 -1.35
C LYS A 13 5.78 -7.61 -2.78
N GLY A 14 5.63 -6.73 -3.76
CA GLY A 14 5.56 -7.08 -5.17
C GLY A 14 4.12 -7.14 -5.72
N ASP A 15 3.11 -7.15 -4.86
CA ASP A 15 1.72 -7.13 -5.31
C ASP A 15 1.41 -5.83 -6.06
N ARG A 16 0.68 -6.00 -7.18
CA ARG A 16 0.19 -4.90 -7.97
C ARG A 16 -1.12 -4.41 -7.39
N VAL A 17 -1.17 -3.12 -7.09
CA VAL A 17 -2.33 -2.48 -6.49
C VAL A 17 -2.73 -1.25 -7.29
N THR A 18 -3.99 -0.84 -7.16
CA THR A 18 -4.46 0.48 -7.57
C THR A 18 -4.97 1.23 -6.36
N GLN A 19 -4.93 2.56 -6.40
CA GLN A 19 -5.55 3.39 -5.37
C GLN A 19 -7.07 3.28 -5.46
N VAL A 20 -7.73 3.19 -4.31
CA VAL A 20 -9.19 3.27 -4.19
C VAL A 20 -9.60 4.73 -4.30
N GLY A 21 -10.50 5.03 -5.24
CA GLY A 21 -11.01 6.39 -5.48
C GLY A 21 -10.19 7.19 -6.51
N GLU A 22 -10.49 8.49 -6.61
CA GLU A 22 -9.70 9.42 -7.41
C GLU A 22 -8.48 9.85 -6.60
N GLY A 23 -7.38 9.09 -6.75
CA GLY A 23 -6.07 9.56 -6.32
C GLY A 23 -5.74 10.92 -6.96
N PRO A 24 -4.72 11.65 -6.47
CA PRO A 24 -4.28 12.89 -7.09
C PRO A 24 -4.14 12.68 -8.60
N PHE A 25 -4.84 13.48 -9.42
CA PHE A 25 -4.95 13.30 -10.89
C PHE A 25 -3.60 13.16 -11.62
N THR A 26 -2.50 13.47 -10.96
CA THR A 26 -1.13 13.42 -11.47
C THR A 26 -0.39 12.11 -11.18
N LEU A 27 -0.92 11.23 -10.33
CA LEU A 27 -0.25 9.98 -9.97
C LEU A 27 -0.68 8.83 -10.89
N PRO A 28 0.25 7.94 -11.26
CA PRO A 28 -0.11 6.67 -11.92
C PRO A 28 -1.08 5.90 -11.04
N ARG A 29 -2.12 5.29 -11.63
CA ARG A 29 -3.07 4.44 -10.90
C ARG A 29 -2.43 3.15 -10.40
N ASP A 30 -1.50 2.59 -11.17
CA ASP A 30 -0.88 1.31 -10.86
C ASP A 30 0.34 1.47 -9.96
N GLY A 31 0.30 0.79 -8.81
CA GLY A 31 1.33 0.77 -7.79
C GLY A 31 1.85 -0.64 -7.51
N VAL A 32 3.03 -0.71 -6.88
CA VAL A 32 3.64 -1.96 -6.41
C VAL A 32 3.99 -1.84 -4.94
N VAL A 33 3.51 -2.80 -4.14
CA VAL A 33 3.80 -2.87 -2.71
C VAL A 33 5.29 -3.10 -2.47
N GLN A 34 5.90 -2.27 -1.63
CA GLN A 34 7.30 -2.36 -1.21
C GLN A 34 7.47 -2.98 0.17
N GLY A 35 6.45 -2.86 1.04
CA GLY A 35 6.46 -3.38 2.40
C GLY A 35 5.52 -2.61 3.32
N TRP A 36 5.57 -2.93 4.61
CA TRP A 36 4.72 -2.35 5.64
C TRP A 36 5.56 -1.63 6.70
N LEU A 37 5.06 -0.50 7.20
CA LEU A 37 5.68 0.26 8.29
C LEU A 37 4.63 0.79 9.27
N THR A 38 5.08 1.16 10.47
CA THR A 38 4.32 1.95 11.45
C THR A 38 5.06 3.28 11.66
N PHE A 39 4.36 4.31 12.15
CA PHE A 39 5.00 5.56 12.55
C PHE A 39 5.31 5.58 14.04
N GLU A 40 6.35 6.30 14.44
CA GLU A 40 6.71 6.41 15.86
C GLU A 40 5.62 7.10 16.70
N TYR A 41 4.87 8.04 16.11
CA TYR A 41 3.79 8.75 16.77
C TYR A 41 2.42 8.03 16.68
N GLU A 42 2.28 7.06 15.76
CA GLU A 42 1.09 6.21 15.58
C GLU A 42 1.52 4.74 15.38
N PRO A 43 2.11 4.11 16.43
CA PRO A 43 2.76 2.80 16.30
C PRO A 43 1.77 1.64 16.13
N THR A 44 0.49 1.89 16.38
CA THR A 44 -0.60 0.92 16.23
C THR A 44 -1.16 0.89 14.82
N GLU A 45 -0.90 1.91 13.99
CA GLU A 45 -1.38 1.98 12.62
C GLU A 45 -0.34 1.48 11.64
N TRP A 46 -0.79 0.65 10.69
CA TRP A 46 0.04 0.07 9.66
C TRP A 46 -0.18 0.73 8.32
N TYR A 47 0.92 1.06 7.67
CA TYR A 47 0.94 1.71 6.38
C TYR A 47 1.68 0.84 5.36
N CYS A 48 1.03 0.58 4.24
CA CYS A 48 1.59 -0.07 3.08
C CYS A 48 2.37 0.97 2.25
N CYS A 49 3.65 0.74 2.04
CA CYS A 49 4.46 1.53 1.12
C CYS A 49 4.23 1.04 -0.30
N VAL A 50 3.75 1.92 -1.17
CA VAL A 50 3.45 1.59 -2.56
C VAL A 50 4.24 2.50 -3.48
N THR A 51 4.92 1.91 -4.46
CA THR A 51 5.61 2.65 -5.53
C THR A 51 4.73 2.76 -6.77
N PHE A 52 4.39 3.98 -7.17
CA PHE A 52 3.68 4.29 -8.42
C PHE A 52 4.66 4.81 -9.47
N GLY A 53 4.49 4.34 -10.73
CA GLY A 53 5.33 4.74 -11.85
C GLY A 53 6.84 4.51 -11.63
N GLY A 54 7.20 3.58 -10.76
CA GLY A 54 8.59 3.22 -10.45
C GLY A 54 9.38 4.25 -9.64
N ARG A 55 8.79 5.37 -9.20
CA ARG A 55 9.52 6.43 -8.47
C ARG A 55 8.76 7.06 -7.31
N TYR A 56 7.45 7.22 -7.43
CA TYR A 56 6.66 7.86 -6.38
C TYR A 56 6.32 6.85 -5.30
N ILE A 57 6.73 7.12 -4.06
CA ILE A 57 6.39 6.28 -2.91
C ILE A 57 5.28 6.98 -2.13
N GLY A 58 4.10 6.37 -2.11
CA GLY A 58 3.02 6.76 -1.21
C GLY A 58 2.84 5.72 -0.09
N ARG A 59 2.15 6.13 0.96
CA ARG A 59 1.88 5.33 2.16
C ARG A 59 0.37 5.24 2.32
N TYR A 60 -0.16 4.03 2.39
CA TYR A 60 -1.60 3.76 2.31
C TYR A 60 -2.02 2.73 3.35
N GLN A 61 -3.16 2.94 3.98
CA GLN A 61 -3.82 1.90 4.75
C GLN A 61 -4.43 0.86 3.78
N ALA A 62 -4.71 -0.35 4.29
CA ALA A 62 -5.20 -1.45 3.46
C ALA A 62 -6.50 -1.13 2.71
N HIS A 63 -7.35 -0.25 3.25
CA HIS A 63 -8.63 0.12 2.62
C HIS A 63 -8.48 1.20 1.52
N GLU A 64 -7.30 1.80 1.38
CA GLU A 64 -7.02 2.85 0.37
C GLU A 64 -6.44 2.28 -0.93
N ILE A 65 -6.18 0.97 -0.97
CA ILE A 65 -5.62 0.27 -2.13
C ILE A 65 -6.35 -1.05 -2.38
N GLU A 66 -6.44 -1.47 -3.64
CA GLU A 66 -7.04 -2.75 -4.05
C GLU A 66 -6.10 -3.51 -5.00
N HIS A 67 -6.22 -4.84 -5.05
CA HIS A 67 -5.45 -5.62 -6.03
C HIS A 67 -5.86 -5.26 -7.45
N VAL A 68 -4.87 -5.11 -8.33
CA VAL A 68 -5.14 -5.07 -9.77
C VAL A 68 -5.69 -6.43 -10.15
N THR A 69 -7.00 -6.50 -10.44
CA THR A 69 -7.62 -7.68 -11.03
C THR A 69 -7.00 -7.86 -12.42
N GLN A 70 -5.99 -8.72 -12.53
CA GLN A 70 -5.61 -9.25 -13.83
C GLN A 70 -6.79 -10.08 -14.32
N SER A 71 -7.63 -9.48 -15.16
CA SER A 71 -8.51 -10.24 -16.05
C SER A 71 -7.61 -11.17 -16.86
N LYS A 72 -7.74 -12.46 -16.61
CA LYS A 72 -7.09 -13.52 -17.38
C LYS A 72 -7.56 -13.52 -18.83
#